data_AF-A0A951YCS1-F1
#
_entry.id   AF-A0A951YCS1-F1
#
_cell.length_a   1.000
_cell.length_b   1.000
_cell.length_c   1.000
_cell.angle_alpha   90.00
_cell.angle_beta   90.00
_cell.angle_gamma   90.00
#
_symmetry.space_group_name_H-M   'P 1'
#
loop_
_entity.id
_entity.type
_entity.pdbx_description
1 polymer ?
#
loop_
_entity_poly.entity_id
_entity_poly.type
_entity_poly.pdbx_seq_one_letter_code
_entity_poly.pdbx_strand_id
1 'polypeptide(L)'
;FGHAIYEALSSGRPVVTSNNTPWNGLESAGAGYNINPEEVTVFARLIDTLIEKEAYEYSNATLAAKKYIEQQYNIDDIKAQYREMFSA
;
A
#
# COMPACT_ATOMS: atom_id res chain seq x y z
N PHE A 1 -5.83 10.76 4.77
CA PHE A 1 -4.51 10.10 4.86
C PHE A 1 -4.57 8.59 4.65
N GLY A 2 -5.59 7.88 5.18
CA GLY A 2 -5.68 6.43 4.96
C GLY A 2 -4.76 5.65 5.88
N HIS A 3 -4.78 5.95 7.19
CA HIS A 3 -3.96 5.27 8.20
C HIS A 3 -4.18 3.75 8.22
N ALA A 4 -5.41 3.28 8.02
CA ALA A 4 -5.67 1.84 7.91
C ALA A 4 -4.90 1.16 6.76
N ILE A 5 -4.69 1.87 5.65
CA ILE A 5 -3.90 1.36 4.51
C ILE A 5 -2.42 1.32 4.87
N TYR A 6 -1.91 2.36 5.53
CA TYR A 6 -0.55 2.38 6.06
C TYR A 6 -0.31 1.21 7.03
N GLU A 7 -1.18 1.04 8.03
CA GLU A 7 -1.08 -0.03 9.03
C GLU A 7 -1.10 -1.43 8.41
N ALA A 8 -1.98 -1.64 7.42
CA ALA A 8 -2.04 -2.88 6.66
C ALA A 8 -0.71 -3.15 5.95
N LEU A 9 -0.21 -2.19 5.16
CA LEU A 9 1.05 -2.34 4.43
C LEU A 9 2.25 -2.55 5.35
N SER A 10 2.34 -1.79 6.46
CA SER A 10 3.40 -1.95 7.48
C SER A 10 3.34 -3.32 8.16
N SER A 11 2.14 -3.89 8.29
CA SER A 11 1.94 -5.26 8.79
C SER A 11 2.22 -6.33 7.74
N GLY A 12 2.69 -5.95 6.54
CA GLY A 12 2.90 -6.86 5.41
C GLY A 12 1.61 -7.39 4.81
N ARG A 13 0.52 -6.61 4.86
CA ARG A 13 -0.73 -6.95 4.20
C ARG A 13 -0.84 -6.15 2.91
N PRO A 14 -0.71 -6.80 1.74
CA PRO A 14 -1.02 -6.17 0.46
C PRO A 14 -2.46 -5.67 0.47
N VAL A 15 -2.71 -4.52 -0.15
CA VAL A 15 -4.02 -3.86 -0.10
C VAL A 15 -4.67 -3.78 -1.46
N VAL A 16 -6.00 -3.88 -1.50
CA VAL A 16 -6.79 -3.50 -2.68
C VAL A 16 -7.51 -2.20 -2.34
N THR A 17 -7.25 -1.15 -3.11
CA THR A 17 -7.81 0.19 -2.90
C THR A 17 -8.01 0.87 -4.25
N SER A 18 -8.49 2.12 -4.27
CA SER A 18 -8.56 2.93 -5.50
C SER A 18 -7.42 3.92 -5.62
N ASN A 19 -7.35 4.61 -6.75
CA ASN A 19 -6.42 5.72 -6.96
C ASN A 19 -6.80 7.01 -6.20
N ASN A 20 -7.91 7.00 -5.46
CA ASN A 20 -8.38 8.14 -4.68
C ASN A 20 -7.69 8.24 -3.31
N THR A 21 -6.56 7.53 -3.14
CA THR A 21 -5.75 7.54 -1.93
C THR A 21 -4.33 7.97 -2.28
N PRO A 22 -3.52 8.45 -1.30
CA PRO A 22 -2.11 8.73 -1.55
C PRO A 22 -1.27 7.49 -1.93
N TRP A 23 -1.82 6.29 -1.78
CA TRP A 23 -1.11 5.02 -1.98
C TRP A 23 -1.38 4.48 -3.39
N ASN A 24 -0.50 4.83 -4.33
CA ASN A 24 -0.60 4.45 -5.75
C ASN A 24 0.60 3.63 -6.21
N GLY A 25 0.50 3.00 -7.39
CA GLY A 25 1.57 2.18 -7.96
C GLY A 25 1.75 0.85 -7.21
N LEU A 26 0.71 0.38 -6.53
CA LEU A 26 0.77 -0.80 -5.68
C LEU A 26 1.06 -2.07 -6.48
N GLU A 27 0.46 -2.23 -7.66
CA GLU A 27 0.63 -3.42 -8.50
C GLU A 27 2.07 -3.51 -9.03
N SER A 28 2.63 -2.40 -9.52
CA SER A 28 4.04 -2.34 -9.94
C SER A 28 5.02 -2.61 -8.80
N ALA A 29 4.63 -2.26 -7.56
CA ALA A 29 5.45 -2.54 -6.39
C ALA A 29 5.27 -3.98 -5.86
N GLY A 30 4.31 -4.75 -6.37
CA GLY A 30 3.90 -6.04 -5.80
C GLY A 30 3.21 -5.93 -4.44
N ALA A 31 2.79 -4.72 -4.05
CA ALA A 31 2.28 -4.37 -2.73
C ALA A 31 0.75 -4.35 -2.64
N GLY A 32 0.05 -4.68 -3.74
CA GLY A 32 -1.40 -4.65 -3.80
C GLY A 32 -1.91 -4.18 -5.16
N TYR A 33 -3.11 -3.62 -5.19
CA TYR A 33 -3.78 -3.19 -6.41
C TYR A 33 -4.52 -1.86 -6.20
N ASN A 34 -4.43 -0.99 -7.20
CA ASN A 34 -5.29 0.18 -7.32
C ASN A 34 -6.34 -0.09 -8.41
N ILE A 35 -7.63 0.00 -8.08
CA ILE A 35 -8.75 -0.33 -8.99
C ILE A 35 -9.75 0.82 -9.02
N ASN A 36 -10.37 1.03 -10.19
CA ASN A 36 -11.52 1.91 -10.31
C ASN A 36 -12.73 1.33 -9.53
N PRO A 37 -13.29 2.03 -8.53
CA PRO A 37 -14.43 1.55 -7.76
C PRO A 37 -15.68 1.23 -8.58
N GLU A 38 -15.83 1.87 -9.74
CA GLU A 38 -16.98 1.66 -10.64
C GLU A 38 -16.87 0.34 -11.44
N GLU A 39 -15.68 -0.27 -11.49
CA GLU A 39 -15.42 -1.49 -12.24
C GLU A 39 -15.62 -2.75 -11.38
N VAL A 40 -16.85 -2.92 -10.87
CA VAL A 40 -17.20 -4.01 -9.93
C VAL A 40 -16.83 -5.40 -10.47
N THR A 41 -17.01 -5.64 -11.78
CA THR A 41 -16.64 -6.91 -12.41
C THR A 41 -15.14 -7.16 -12.41
N VAL A 42 -14.32 -6.12 -12.57
CA VAL A 42 -12.85 -6.22 -12.49
C VAL A 42 -12.44 -6.53 -11.07
N PHE A 43 -13.03 -5.85 -10.09
CA PHE A 43 -12.79 -6.12 -8.68
C PHE A 43 -13.14 -7.57 -8.30
N ALA A 44 -14.29 -8.08 -8.72
CA ALA A 44 -14.68 -9.48 -8.46
C ALA A 44 -13.66 -10.48 -9.02
N ARG A 45 -13.25 -10.32 -10.29
CA ARG A 45 -12.24 -11.19 -10.91
C ARG A 45 -10.88 -11.13 -10.21
N LEU A 46 -10.50 -9.95 -9.71
CA LEU A 46 -9.28 -9.84 -8.92
C LEU A 46 -9.39 -10.67 -7.65
N ILE A 47 -10.51 -10.60 -6.93
CA ILE A 47 -10.71 -11.41 -5.72
C ILE A 47 -10.59 -12.90 -6.03
N ASP A 48 -11.21 -13.37 -7.11
CA ASP A 48 -11.08 -14.77 -7.56
C ASP A 48 -9.60 -15.13 -7.82
N THR A 49 -8.87 -14.25 -8.52
CA THR A 49 -7.44 -14.43 -8.81
C THR A 49 -6.59 -14.48 -7.53
N LEU A 50 -6.94 -13.67 -6.51
CA LEU A 50 -6.23 -13.63 -5.24
C LEU A 50 -6.47 -14.89 -4.39
N ILE A 51 -7.65 -15.50 -4.51
CA ILE A 51 -7.97 -16.77 -3.82
C ILE A 51 -7.15 -17.93 -4.39
N GLU A 52 -6.88 -17.90 -5.69
CA GLU A 52 -6.10 -18.94 -6.39
C GLU A 52 -4.58 -18.82 -6.18
N LYS A 53 -4.09 -17.72 -5.58
CA LYS A 53 -2.65 -17.50 -5.40
C LYS A 53 -1.99 -18.53 -4.49
N GLU A 54 -0.79 -18.93 -4.89
CA GLU A 54 0.02 -19.82 -4.06
C GLU A 54 0.62 -19.09 -2.86
N ALA A 55 0.93 -19.84 -1.81
CA ALA A 55 1.49 -19.31 -0.57
C ALA A 55 2.81 -18.53 -0.79
N TYR A 56 3.63 -18.96 -1.77
CA TYR A 56 4.88 -18.26 -2.09
C TYR A 56 4.61 -16.87 -2.71
N GLU A 57 3.58 -16.73 -3.54
CA GLU A 57 3.20 -15.45 -4.13
C GLU A 57 2.71 -14.48 -3.07
N TYR A 58 1.88 -14.97 -2.14
CA TYR A 58 1.40 -14.17 -1.02
C TYR A 58 2.55 -13.73 -0.08
N SER A 59 3.52 -14.63 0.15
CA SER A 59 4.73 -14.29 0.90
C SER A 59 5.55 -13.19 0.22
N ASN A 60 5.70 -13.25 -1.11
CA ASN A 60 6.39 -12.21 -1.87
C ASN A 60 5.64 -10.87 -1.78
N ALA A 61 4.32 -10.89 -1.90
CA ALA A 61 3.50 -9.69 -1.77
C ALA A 61 3.58 -9.07 -0.36
N THR A 62 3.67 -9.90 0.68
CA THR A 62 3.87 -9.46 2.08
C THR A 62 5.17 -8.67 2.24
N LEU A 63 6.28 -9.15 1.64
CA LEU A 63 7.56 -8.47 1.67
C LEU A 63 7.53 -7.17 0.86
N ALA A 64 6.91 -7.22 -0.32
CA ALA A 64 6.71 -6.07 -1.18
C ALA A 64 5.89 -4.95 -0.51
N ALA A 65 4.82 -5.31 0.22
CA ALA A 65 3.99 -4.36 0.96
C ALA A 65 4.79 -3.58 2.01
N LYS A 66 5.64 -4.27 2.79
CA LYS A 66 6.53 -3.63 3.77
C LYS A 66 7.54 -2.71 3.09
N LYS A 67 8.20 -3.22 2.04
CA LYS A 67 9.18 -2.43 1.28
C LYS A 67 8.55 -1.17 0.68
N TYR A 68 7.35 -1.28 0.12
CA TYR A 68 6.64 -0.15 -0.48
C TYR A 68 6.39 0.96 0.55
N ILE A 69 5.89 0.62 1.74
CA ILE A 69 5.50 1.62 2.75
C ILE A 69 6.71 2.26 3.44
N GLU A 70 7.80 1.50 3.62
CA GLU A 70 9.08 2.01 4.13
C GLU A 70 9.67 3.09 3.21
N GLN A 71 9.39 3.02 1.91
CA GLN A 71 9.88 3.99 0.93
C GLN A 71 9.03 5.27 0.83
N GLN A 72 7.86 5.34 1.48
CA GLN A 72 6.96 6.49 1.36
C GLN A 72 7.34 7.66 2.27
N TYR A 73 8.19 7.46 3.28
CA TYR A 73 8.50 8.49 4.26
C TYR A 73 9.97 8.48 4.66
N ASN A 74 10.57 9.67 4.72
CA ASN A 74 11.84 9.90 5.40
C ASN A 74 11.57 10.50 6.79
N ILE A 75 11.70 9.68 7.83
CA ILE A 75 11.43 10.09 9.21
C ILE A 75 12.40 11.18 9.69
N ASP A 76 13.63 11.19 9.19
CA ASP A 76 14.62 12.19 9.60
C ASP A 76 14.30 13.56 8.99
N ASP A 77 13.86 13.59 7.73
CA ASP A 77 13.38 14.82 7.09
C ASP A 77 12.13 15.37 7.80
N ILE A 78 11.17 14.49 8.14
CA ILE A 78 9.97 14.88 8.88
C ILE A 78 10.35 15.50 10.23
N LYS A 79 11.27 14.88 10.99
CA LYS A 79 11.74 15.43 12.26
C LYS A 79 12.39 16.80 12.10
N ALA A 80 13.20 17.00 11.06
CA ALA A 80 13.86 18.26 10.78
C ALA A 80 12.83 19.37 10.49
N GLN A 81 11.86 19.11 9.60
CA GLN A 81 10.77 20.03 9.27
C GLN A 81 9.93 20.41 10.50
N TYR A 82 9.63 19.43 11.36
CA TYR A 82 8.91 19.70 12.62
C TYR A 82 9.69 20.62 13.55
N ARG A 83 11.01 20.41 13.71
CA ARG A 83 11.84 21.28 14.56
C ARG A 83 11.89 22.70 14.03
N GLU A 84 12.03 22.87 12.72
CA GLU A 84 12.02 24.19 12.07
C GLU A 84 10.68 24.92 12.31
N MET A 85 9.56 24.24 12.06
CA MET A 85 8.22 24.81 12.21
C MET A 85 7.92 25.32 13.63
N PHE A 86 8.49 24.68 14.66
CA PHE A 86 8.25 25.01 16.08
C PHE A 86 9.43 25.73 16.76
N SER A 87 10.45 26.15 16.02
CA SER A 87 11.61 26.89 16.54
C SER A 87 11.40 28.41 16.67
N ALA A 88 10.16 28.87 16.59
CA ALA A 88 9.76 30.28 16.76
C ALA A 88 9.71 30.71 18.24
#